data_AF-A0A6N7ZZC2-F1
#
_entry.id   AF-A0A6N7ZZC2-F1
#
_cell.length_a   1.000
_cell.length_b   1.000
_cell.length_c   1.000
_cell.angle_alpha   90.00
_cell.angle_beta   90.00
_cell.angle_gamma   90.00
#
_symmetry.space_group_name_H-M   'P 1'
#
loop_
_entity.id
_entity.type
_entity.pdbx_description
1 polymer ?
#
loop_
_entity_poly.entity_id
_entity_poly.type
_entity_poly.pdbx_seq_one_letter_code
_entity_poly.pdbx_strand_id
1 'polypeptide(L)'
;MRKLQDLAQITTQSEPGCLLFEVREDLEDPNRFVLWEEWTGEAALANHFTLPHTIRYKAQNLTRVARVERLQRIVTAAPDGRLS
;
A
#
# COMPACT_ATOMS: atom_id res chain seq x y z
N MET A 1 9.76 7.71 -12.25
CA MET A 1 9.12 7.13 -11.05
C MET A 1 10.04 6.45 -10.03
N ARG A 2 11.25 5.96 -10.37
CA ARG A 2 12.15 5.28 -9.39
C ARG A 2 12.37 6.00 -8.05
N LYS A 3 12.49 7.35 -8.05
CA LYS A 3 12.65 8.13 -6.80
C LYS A 3 11.43 8.09 -5.86
N LEU A 4 10.25 7.71 -6.35
CA LEU A 4 9.03 7.54 -5.54
C LEU A 4 9.02 6.22 -4.77
N GLN A 5 9.67 5.19 -5.32
CA GLN A 5 9.68 3.84 -4.77
C GLN A 5 10.51 3.80 -3.48
N ASP A 6 11.73 4.33 -3.51
CA ASP A 6 12.70 4.04 -2.44
C ASP A 6 12.39 4.71 -1.08
N LEU A 7 11.83 5.93 -1.07
CA LEU A 7 11.64 6.70 0.18
C LEU A 7 10.32 6.40 0.90
N ALA A 8 9.22 6.28 0.14
CA ALA A 8 7.90 6.00 0.71
C ALA A 8 7.78 4.53 1.12
N GLN A 9 8.27 3.61 0.29
CA GLN A 9 8.09 2.18 0.52
C GLN A 9 8.83 1.68 1.77
N ILE A 10 10.11 2.02 1.93
CA ILE A 10 10.92 1.56 3.08
C ILE A 10 10.33 2.08 4.41
N THR A 11 9.90 3.34 4.43
CA THR A 11 9.34 3.96 5.64
C THR A 11 7.99 3.34 5.98
N THR A 12 7.10 3.19 5.00
CA THR A 12 5.74 2.69 5.23
C THR A 12 5.72 1.22 5.63
N GLN A 13 6.60 0.39 5.06
CA GLN A 13 6.74 -1.02 5.48
C GLN A 13 7.14 -1.17 6.96
N SER A 14 7.78 -0.16 7.55
CA SER A 14 8.18 -0.18 8.96
C SER A 14 7.07 0.31 9.91
N GLU A 15 5.91 0.73 9.39
CA GLU A 15 4.80 1.22 10.20
C GLU A 15 4.11 0.09 10.99
N PRO A 16 3.78 0.31 12.27
CA PRO A 16 2.94 -0.63 13.02
C PRO A 16 1.60 -0.85 12.31
N GLY A 17 1.32 -2.11 11.95
CA GLY A 17 0.08 -2.49 11.28
C GLY A 17 0.14 -2.48 9.75
N CYS A 18 1.23 -2.03 9.13
CA CYS A 18 1.52 -2.29 7.73
C CYS A 18 2.03 -3.73 7.57
N LEU A 19 1.29 -4.56 6.83
CA LEU A 19 1.66 -5.95 6.54
C LEU A 19 2.35 -6.07 5.17
N LEU A 20 1.97 -5.21 4.22
CA LEU A 20 2.53 -5.16 2.87
C LEU A 20 2.41 -3.74 2.33
N PHE A 21 3.46 -3.27 1.66
CA PHE A 21 3.41 -2.02 0.90
C PHE A 21 4.36 -2.11 -0.29
N GLU A 22 3.81 -2.21 -1.48
CA GLU A 22 4.56 -2.32 -2.72
C GLU A 22 4.10 -1.29 -3.75
N VAL A 23 5.06 -0.71 -4.47
CA VAL A 23 4.79 0.16 -5.61
C VAL A 23 5.03 -0.63 -6.90
N ARG A 24 3.97 -0.88 -7.67
CA ARG A 24 4.03 -1.65 -8.92
C ARG A 24 3.74 -0.74 -10.11
N GLU A 25 4.64 -0.66 -11.07
CA GLU A 25 4.44 0.12 -12.31
C GLU A 25 3.48 -0.62 -13.25
N ASP A 26 2.65 0.12 -13.96
CA ASP A 26 1.78 -0.43 -14.99
C ASP A 26 2.62 -0.77 -16.24
N LEU A 27 2.39 -1.94 -16.84
CA LEU A 27 3.17 -2.41 -17.99
C LEU A 27 2.77 -1.73 -19.31
N GLU A 28 1.57 -1.16 -19.37
CA GLU A 28 0.99 -0.53 -20.57
C GLU A 28 1.08 1.00 -20.52
N ASP A 29 1.01 1.60 -19.33
CA ASP A 29 1.11 3.06 -19.13
C ASP A 29 2.19 3.42 -18.08
N PRO A 30 3.39 3.86 -18.51
CA PRO A 30 4.48 4.19 -17.59
C PRO A 30 4.23 5.43 -16.75
N ASN A 31 3.08 6.11 -16.86
CA ASN A 31 2.66 7.17 -15.94
C ASN A 31 1.73 6.65 -14.83
N ARG A 32 1.42 5.35 -14.81
CA ARG A 32 0.59 4.71 -13.81
C ARG A 32 1.40 3.77 -12.94
N PHE A 33 0.97 3.67 -11.70
CA PHE A 33 1.45 2.67 -10.76
C PHE A 33 0.31 2.33 -9.80
N VAL A 34 0.42 1.18 -9.16
CA VAL A 34 -0.47 0.69 -8.12
C VAL A 34 0.30 0.63 -6.82
N LEU A 35 -0.30 1.15 -5.75
CA LEU A 35 0.10 0.80 -4.39
C LEU A 35 -0.65 -0.47 -4.02
N TRP A 36 0.09 -1.55 -3.81
CA TRP A 36 -0.46 -2.80 -3.32
C TRP A 36 -0.17 -2.91 -1.82
N GLU A 37 -1.22 -2.74 -1.03
CA GLU A 37 -1.11 -2.50 0.40
C GLU A 37 -1.93 -3.52 1.17
N GLU A 38 -1.40 -3.96 2.30
CA GLU A 38 -2.12 -4.78 3.27
C GLU A 38 -1.89 -4.23 4.66
N TRP A 39 -2.98 -4.13 5.42
CA TRP A 39 -3.00 -3.52 6.74
C TRP A 39 -3.70 -4.46 7.71
N THR A 40 -3.30 -4.44 8.99
CA THR A 40 -3.97 -5.20 10.06
C THR A 40 -5.42 -4.79 10.26
N GLY A 41 -5.81 -3.60 9.78
CA GLY A 41 -7.20 -3.13 9.75
C GLY A 41 -7.31 -1.67 9.32
N GLU A 42 -8.54 -1.16 9.24
CA GLU A 42 -8.82 0.20 8.79
C GLU A 42 -8.19 1.27 9.70
N ALA A 43 -8.06 1.00 11.00
CA ALA A 43 -7.42 1.93 11.94
C ALA A 43 -5.92 2.14 11.64
N ALA A 44 -5.20 1.09 11.24
CA ALA A 44 -3.79 1.18 10.86
C ALA A 44 -3.63 1.99 9.56
N LEU A 45 -4.47 1.72 8.56
CA LEU A 45 -4.51 2.50 7.32
C LEU A 45 -4.88 3.98 7.57
N ALA A 46 -5.83 4.24 8.46
CA ALA A 46 -6.19 5.61 8.83
C ALA A 46 -5.01 6.33 9.49
N ASN A 47 -4.30 5.66 10.40
CA ASN A 47 -3.09 6.20 11.02
C ASN A 47 -1.99 6.51 10.00
N HIS A 48 -1.74 5.62 9.03
CA HIS A 48 -0.78 5.83 7.94
C HIS A 48 -0.99 7.19 7.24
N PHE A 49 -2.24 7.57 6.98
CA PHE A 49 -2.56 8.85 6.33
C PHE A 49 -2.30 10.09 7.19
N THR A 50 -2.06 9.93 8.49
CA THR A 50 -1.70 11.02 9.41
C THR A 50 -0.19 11.18 9.59
N LEU A 51 0.62 10.23 9.10
CA LEU A 51 2.06 10.25 9.34
C LEU A 51 2.77 11.34 8.50
N PRO A 52 3.86 11.94 9.05
CA PRO A 52 4.53 13.06 8.39
C PRO A 52 5.02 12.78 6.98
N HIS A 53 5.50 11.56 6.70
CA HIS A 53 6.01 11.19 5.38
C HIS A 53 4.87 11.10 4.35
N THR A 54 3.71 10.55 4.74
CA THR A 54 2.51 10.46 3.88
C THR A 54 1.94 11.85 3.59
N ILE A 55 1.86 12.71 4.61
CA ILE A 55 1.42 14.10 4.44
C ILE A 55 2.38 14.86 3.51
N ARG A 56 3.69 14.77 3.75
CA ARG A 56 4.72 15.42 2.93
C ARG A 56 4.69 14.92 1.49
N TYR A 57 4.41 13.64 1.28
CA TYR A 57 4.27 13.07 -0.05
C TYR A 57 3.06 13.64 -0.78
N LYS A 58 1.87 13.59 -0.16
CA LYS A 58 0.62 14.13 -0.72
C LYS A 58 0.75 15.62 -1.07
N ALA A 59 1.41 16.41 -0.23
CA ALA A 59 1.60 17.85 -0.43
C ALA A 59 2.40 18.20 -1.70
N GLN A 60 3.17 17.27 -2.27
CA GLN A 60 3.92 17.52 -3.50
C GLN A 60 3.03 17.50 -4.75
N ASN A 61 1.77 17.05 -4.64
CA ASN A 61 0.79 17.01 -5.75
C ASN A 61 1.33 16.33 -7.03
N LEU A 62 2.19 15.32 -6.87
CA LEU A 62 2.82 14.61 -8.00
C LEU A 62 1.92 13.54 -8.61
N THR A 63 0.90 13.11 -7.87
CA THR A 63 0.05 11.98 -8.25
C THR A 63 -1.42 12.29 -7.97
N ARG A 64 -2.30 11.54 -8.64
CA ARG A 64 -3.75 11.55 -8.39
C ARG A 64 -4.23 10.12 -8.25
N VAL A 65 -5.17 9.89 -7.32
CA VAL A 65 -5.82 8.59 -7.18
C VAL A 65 -6.83 8.43 -8.30
N ALA A 66 -6.60 7.48 -9.20
CA ALA A 66 -7.54 7.18 -10.28
C ALA A 66 -8.62 6.19 -9.84
N ARG A 67 -8.28 5.24 -8.96
CA ARG A 67 -9.14 4.13 -8.51
C ARG A 67 -8.63 3.60 -7.17
N VAL A 68 -9.53 3.06 -6.34
CA VAL A 68 -9.23 2.33 -5.11
C VAL A 68 -10.05 1.06 -5.08
N GLU A 69 -9.40 -0.08 -4.89
CA GLU A 69 -10.06 -1.38 -4.74
C GLU A 69 -9.78 -1.91 -3.34
N ARG A 70 -10.84 -2.29 -2.63
CA ARG A 70 -10.73 -2.93 -1.31
C ARG A 70 -10.87 -4.44 -1.49
N LEU A 71 -9.79 -5.16 -1.23
CA LEU A 71 -9.69 -6.59 -1.47
C LEU A 71 -9.35 -7.31 -0.17
N GLN A 72 -9.69 -8.60 -0.10
CA GLN A 72 -9.30 -9.48 0.99
C GLN A 72 -8.44 -10.62 0.42
N ARG A 73 -7.49 -11.12 1.22
CA ARG A 73 -6.71 -12.30 0.84
C ARG A 73 -7.64 -13.50 0.72
N ILE A 74 -7.54 -14.24 -0.38
CA ILE A 74 -8.19 -15.55 -0.49
C ILE A 74 -7.39 -16.52 0.37
N VAL A 75 -7.93 -16.88 1.52
CA VAL A 75 -7.41 -17.98 2.33
C VAL A 75 -8.18 -19.22 1.89
N THR A 76 -7.57 -20.07 1.06
CA THR A 76 -8.10 -21.42 0.86
C THR A 76 -7.99 -22.14 2.20
N ALA A 77 -9.13 -22.45 2.82
CA ALA A 77 -9.13 -23.40 3.92
C ALA A 77 -8.45 -24.68 3.42
N ALA A 78 -7.41 -25.13 4.13
CA ALA A 78 -6.99 -26.51 3.99
C ALA A 78 -8.23 -27.40 4.21
N PRO A 79 -8.38 -28.52 3.49
CA PRO A 79 -9.58 -29.36 3.60
C PRO A 79 -9.87 -29.88 5.02
N ASP A 80 -8.95 -29.67 5.98
CA ASP A 80 -9.03 -30.06 7.39
C ASP A 80 -9.17 -28.87 8.38
N GLY A 81 -9.37 -27.64 7.91
CA GLY A 81 -9.77 -26.50 8.76
C GLY A 81 -8.69 -25.95 9.69
N ARG A 82 -7.40 -26.23 9.46
CA ARG A 82 -6.31 -25.55 10.16
C ARG A 82 -5.84 -24.31 9.38
N LEU A 83 -5.79 -23.18 10.07
CA LEU A 83 -5.19 -21.94 9.56
C LEU A 83 -3.66 -22.06 9.70
N SER A 84 -2.94 -21.86 8.60
CA SER A 84 -1.48 -21.65 8.58
C SER A 84 -1.13 -20.22 8.98
#